data_AF-A0A958R538-F1
#
_entry.id   AF-A0A958R538-F1
#
_cell.length_a   1.000
_cell.length_b   1.000
_cell.length_c   1.000
_cell.angle_alpha   90.00
_cell.angle_beta   90.00
_cell.angle_gamma   90.00
#
_symmetry.space_group_name_H-M   'P 1'
#
loop_
_entity.id
_entity.type
_entity.pdbx_description
1 polymer ?
#
loop_
_entity_poly.entity_id
_entity_poly.type
_entity_poly.pdbx_seq_one_letter_code
_entity_poly.pdbx_strand_id
1 'polypeptide(L)'
;SEAVIKNFLLTKYPESEFLGEETSYAEGTTPTSGSCDKARWICDPLDGTTNYIHQYPIFCISTALEKNGEILLGVIDVPLLGETYTAIKGQGSFVNGKKIHVNKNTDLSKAMLCTGFFPENKEALQLQLQLFSSIVGDCRAIRRSGSAAFDLCQIARGVFDGYWEKNLSPWDVAAGQLIVEEAGGVLKDYQGNKHSPYSRALVSGNESMVNAMLARFKPIINS
;
A
#
# COMPACT_ATOMS: atom_id res chain seq x y z
N SER A 1 -9.93 4.46 -16.30
CA SER A 1 -8.81 3.62 -16.82
C SER A 1 -9.09 2.14 -16.64
N GLU A 2 -9.90 1.79 -15.63
CA GLU A 2 -10.20 0.41 -15.25
C GLU A 2 -10.72 -0.44 -16.39
N ALA A 3 -11.70 0.04 -17.17
CA ALA A 3 -12.30 -0.73 -18.25
C ALA A 3 -11.26 -1.24 -19.27
N VAL A 4 -10.23 -0.45 -19.57
CA VAL A 4 -9.14 -0.84 -20.48
C VAL A 4 -8.30 -1.96 -19.86
N ILE A 5 -7.91 -1.79 -18.59
CA ILE A 5 -7.09 -2.77 -17.85
C ILE A 5 -7.87 -4.09 -17.68
N LYS A 6 -9.12 -4.01 -17.21
CA LYS A 6 -10.03 -5.13 -17.02
C LYS A 6 -10.24 -5.90 -18.32
N ASN A 7 -10.57 -5.21 -19.41
CA ASN A 7 -10.78 -5.85 -20.72
C ASN A 7 -9.51 -6.55 -21.21
N PHE A 8 -8.35 -5.91 -21.09
CA PHE A 8 -7.08 -6.52 -21.50
C PHE A 8 -6.77 -7.79 -20.69
N LEU A 9 -6.88 -7.72 -19.36
CA LEU A 9 -6.58 -8.83 -18.46
C LEU A 9 -7.55 -9.99 -18.65
N LEU A 10 -8.86 -9.73 -18.71
CA LEU A 10 -9.87 -10.78 -18.87
C LEU A 10 -9.91 -11.36 -20.28
N THR A 11 -9.49 -10.62 -21.31
CA THR A 11 -9.30 -11.19 -22.65
C THR A 11 -8.14 -12.19 -22.67
N LYS A 12 -7.04 -11.86 -21.99
CA LYS A 12 -5.83 -12.70 -21.96
C LYS A 12 -5.92 -13.85 -20.96
N TYR A 13 -6.67 -13.67 -19.87
CA TYR A 13 -6.87 -14.63 -18.80
C TYR A 13 -8.37 -14.76 -18.44
N PRO A 14 -9.19 -15.41 -19.29
CA PRO A 14 -10.65 -15.42 -19.14
C PRO A 14 -11.17 -16.10 -17.87
N GLU A 15 -10.40 -17.03 -17.30
CA GLU A 15 -10.76 -17.76 -16.08
C GLU A 15 -10.50 -16.95 -14.79
N SER A 16 -9.84 -15.79 -14.90
CA SER A 16 -9.51 -14.96 -13.75
C SER A 16 -10.68 -14.06 -13.34
N GLU A 17 -10.77 -13.78 -12.05
CA GLU A 17 -11.67 -12.77 -11.49
C GLU A 17 -11.02 -11.37 -11.55
N PHE A 18 -11.83 -10.33 -11.38
CA PHE A 18 -11.36 -8.95 -11.33
C PHE A 18 -12.02 -8.21 -10.17
N LEU A 19 -11.20 -7.56 -9.36
CA LEU A 19 -11.58 -6.66 -8.28
C LEU A 19 -10.97 -5.29 -8.58
N GLY A 20 -11.81 -4.32 -8.92
CA GLY A 20 -11.37 -2.96 -9.25
C GLY A 20 -12.10 -1.92 -8.42
N GLU A 21 -11.44 -0.81 -8.16
CA GLU A 21 -11.99 0.33 -7.43
C GLU A 21 -13.32 0.81 -8.03
N GLU A 22 -13.33 1.19 -9.32
CA GLU A 22 -14.50 1.78 -9.98
C GLU A 22 -15.67 0.79 -10.01
N THR A 23 -15.41 -0.50 -10.29
CA THR A 23 -16.42 -1.57 -10.25
C THR A 23 -17.00 -1.73 -8.85
N SER A 24 -16.16 -1.82 -7.81
CA SER A 24 -16.64 -2.01 -6.43
C SER A 24 -17.45 -0.83 -5.92
N TYR A 25 -17.07 0.41 -6.25
CA TYR A 25 -17.87 1.60 -5.93
C TYR A 25 -19.23 1.58 -6.63
N ALA A 26 -19.28 1.18 -7.90
CA ALA A 26 -20.53 1.12 -8.65
C ALA A 26 -21.49 0.05 -8.11
N GLU A 27 -20.96 -1.08 -7.63
CA GLU A 27 -21.75 -2.20 -7.10
C GLU A 27 -22.08 -2.05 -5.60
N GLY A 28 -21.42 -1.13 -4.89
CA GLY A 28 -21.59 -0.93 -3.45
C GLY A 28 -21.12 -2.14 -2.62
N THR A 29 -20.14 -2.89 -3.11
CA THR A 29 -19.68 -4.13 -2.48
C THR A 29 -18.48 -3.88 -1.57
N THR A 30 -18.45 -4.55 -0.41
CA THR A 30 -17.26 -4.59 0.43
C THR A 30 -16.35 -5.72 -0.06
N PRO A 31 -15.11 -5.44 -0.49
CA PRO A 31 -14.21 -6.47 -0.99
C PRO A 31 -13.85 -7.50 0.09
N THR A 32 -13.89 -8.78 -0.27
CA THR A 32 -13.42 -9.91 0.55
C THR A 32 -12.38 -10.72 -0.23
N SER A 33 -11.57 -11.53 0.46
CA SER A 33 -10.56 -12.37 -0.21
C SER A 33 -11.19 -13.30 -1.25
N GLY A 34 -10.44 -13.57 -2.32
CA GLY A 34 -10.89 -14.45 -3.40
C GLY A 34 -11.30 -15.85 -2.95
N SER A 35 -12.17 -16.48 -3.74
CA SER A 35 -12.48 -17.91 -3.61
C SER A 35 -11.22 -18.76 -3.86
N CYS A 36 -11.16 -19.94 -3.25
CA CYS A 36 -9.94 -20.72 -3.07
C CYS A 36 -9.33 -21.38 -4.32
N ASP A 37 -9.84 -21.14 -5.53
CA ASP A 37 -9.36 -21.83 -6.74
C ASP A 37 -9.01 -20.91 -7.92
N LYS A 38 -9.64 -19.73 -8.04
CA LYS A 38 -9.44 -18.82 -9.17
C LYS A 38 -8.43 -17.73 -8.86
N ALA A 39 -7.61 -17.39 -9.85
CA ALA A 39 -6.77 -16.21 -9.77
C ALA A 39 -7.63 -14.96 -9.90
N ARG A 40 -7.30 -13.90 -9.16
CA ARG A 40 -8.03 -12.64 -9.15
C ARG A 40 -7.07 -11.48 -9.37
N TRP A 41 -7.37 -10.63 -10.35
CA TRP A 41 -6.68 -9.36 -10.52
C TRP A 41 -7.30 -8.33 -9.57
N ILE A 42 -6.45 -7.62 -8.82
CA ILE A 42 -6.84 -6.51 -7.95
C ILE A 42 -6.24 -5.25 -8.55
N CYS A 43 -7.05 -4.23 -8.86
CA CYS A 43 -6.59 -3.07 -9.61
C CYS A 43 -7.11 -1.75 -9.01
N ASP A 44 -6.19 -0.81 -8.79
CA ASP A 44 -6.50 0.61 -8.67
C ASP A 44 -6.09 1.29 -9.99
N PRO A 45 -7.06 1.76 -10.78
CA PRO A 45 -6.79 2.38 -12.06
C PRO A 45 -6.23 3.81 -11.96
N LEU A 46 -6.30 4.45 -10.79
CA LEU A 46 -5.80 5.80 -10.50
C LEU A 46 -5.68 6.06 -8.97
N ASP A 47 -4.64 5.53 -8.33
CA ASP A 47 -4.31 5.88 -6.95
C ASP A 47 -3.73 7.29 -6.92
N GLY A 48 -4.27 8.14 -6.04
CA GLY A 48 -3.99 9.57 -6.01
C GLY A 48 -4.91 10.40 -6.91
N THR A 49 -6.18 10.02 -7.05
CA THR A 49 -7.21 10.79 -7.80
C THR A 49 -7.23 12.28 -7.44
N THR A 50 -7.15 12.64 -6.16
CA THR A 50 -7.07 14.06 -5.72
C THR A 50 -5.83 14.74 -6.29
N ASN A 51 -4.67 14.07 -6.27
CA ASN A 51 -3.44 14.61 -6.84
C ASN A 51 -3.58 14.82 -8.34
N TYR A 52 -4.15 13.86 -9.07
CA TYR A 52 -4.40 13.96 -10.51
C TYR A 52 -5.29 15.16 -10.85
N ILE A 53 -6.43 15.33 -10.15
CA ILE A 53 -7.36 16.45 -10.36
C ILE A 53 -6.67 17.81 -10.13
N HIS A 54 -5.82 17.88 -9.10
CA HIS A 54 -5.10 19.10 -8.73
C HIS A 54 -3.74 19.26 -9.44
N GLN A 55 -3.41 18.38 -10.40
CA GLN A 55 -2.16 18.40 -11.16
C GLN A 55 -0.89 18.27 -10.28
N TYR A 56 -1.03 17.68 -9.09
CA TYR A 56 0.12 17.29 -8.29
C TYR A 56 0.73 16.00 -8.88
N PRO A 57 2.05 15.93 -9.11
CA PRO A 57 2.64 14.98 -10.05
C PRO A 57 2.82 13.56 -9.49
N ILE A 58 2.09 13.19 -8.43
CA ILE A 58 2.20 11.90 -7.75
C ILE A 58 0.84 11.20 -7.82
N PHE A 59 0.71 10.27 -8.74
CA PHE A 59 -0.39 9.31 -8.86
C PHE A 59 0.14 8.07 -9.59
N CYS A 60 -0.53 6.94 -9.42
CA CYS A 60 -0.07 5.69 -10.02
C CYS A 60 -1.22 4.76 -10.40
N ILE A 61 -0.88 3.74 -11.18
CA ILE A 61 -1.76 2.62 -11.49
C ILE A 61 -1.23 1.42 -10.71
N SER A 62 -2.07 0.80 -9.89
CA SER A 62 -1.70 -0.35 -9.05
C SER A 62 -2.42 -1.60 -9.56
N THR A 63 -1.69 -2.69 -9.78
CA THR A 63 -2.27 -3.96 -10.19
C THR A 63 -1.57 -5.12 -9.51
N ALA A 64 -2.34 -6.00 -8.90
CA ALA A 64 -1.86 -7.21 -8.25
C ALA A 64 -2.59 -8.44 -8.77
N LEU A 65 -1.93 -9.60 -8.67
CA LEU A 65 -2.52 -10.90 -8.90
C LEU A 65 -2.60 -11.66 -7.57
N GLU A 66 -3.81 -11.93 -7.12
CA GLU A 66 -4.10 -12.78 -5.98
C GLU A 66 -4.45 -14.20 -6.43
N LYS A 67 -3.98 -15.22 -5.69
CA LYS A 67 -4.53 -16.57 -5.76
C LYS A 67 -4.47 -17.21 -4.38
N ASN A 68 -5.57 -17.83 -3.95
CA ASN A 68 -5.68 -18.53 -2.66
C ASN A 68 -5.31 -17.64 -1.45
N GLY A 69 -5.70 -16.36 -1.50
CA GLY A 69 -5.38 -15.37 -0.46
C GLY A 69 -3.92 -14.91 -0.43
N GLU A 70 -3.11 -15.31 -1.42
CA GLU A 70 -1.72 -14.88 -1.55
C GLU A 70 -1.53 -13.97 -2.76
N ILE A 71 -0.81 -12.86 -2.57
CA ILE A 71 -0.41 -12.00 -3.68
C ILE A 71 0.83 -12.61 -4.35
N LEU A 72 0.71 -12.91 -5.64
CA LEU A 72 1.73 -13.59 -6.44
C LEU A 72 2.56 -12.64 -7.30
N LEU A 73 1.93 -11.55 -7.75
CA LEU A 73 2.54 -10.54 -8.62
C LEU A 73 1.97 -9.17 -8.25
N GLY A 74 2.82 -8.14 -8.29
CA GLY A 74 2.45 -6.75 -8.04
C GLY A 74 3.17 -5.84 -9.02
N VAL A 75 2.44 -4.89 -9.60
CA VAL A 75 2.94 -3.86 -10.50
C VAL A 75 2.34 -2.53 -10.07
N ILE A 76 3.19 -1.52 -9.90
CA ILE A 76 2.78 -0.14 -9.67
C ILE A 76 3.50 0.75 -10.67
N ASP A 77 2.75 1.41 -11.55
CA ASP A 77 3.29 2.33 -12.55
C ASP A 77 3.05 3.79 -12.15
N VAL A 78 4.10 4.60 -12.10
CA VAL A 78 4.07 6.02 -11.73
C VAL A 78 4.41 6.85 -12.98
N PRO A 79 3.42 7.22 -13.81
CA PRO A 79 3.68 7.64 -15.19
C PRO A 79 4.53 8.91 -15.29
N LEU A 80 4.28 9.89 -14.42
CA LEU A 80 4.99 11.17 -14.45
C LEU A 80 6.45 11.08 -13.99
N LEU A 81 6.81 10.02 -13.25
CA LEU A 81 8.19 9.75 -12.87
C LEU A 81 8.89 8.79 -13.84
N GLY A 82 8.14 8.15 -14.75
CA GLY A 82 8.66 7.08 -15.60
C GLY A 82 9.19 5.90 -14.79
N GLU A 83 8.55 5.60 -13.65
CA GLU A 83 8.95 4.54 -12.72
C GLU A 83 7.89 3.44 -12.69
N THR A 84 8.28 2.22 -13.05
CA THR A 84 7.45 1.02 -12.89
C THR A 84 8.08 0.11 -11.85
N TYR A 85 7.34 -0.11 -10.76
CA TYR A 85 7.68 -1.01 -9.68
C TYR A 85 7.07 -2.39 -9.94
N THR A 86 7.84 -3.44 -9.75
CA THR A 86 7.41 -4.82 -10.02
C THR A 86 7.93 -5.78 -8.96
N ALA A 87 7.10 -6.72 -8.56
CA ALA A 87 7.51 -7.85 -7.72
C ALA A 87 6.77 -9.12 -8.15
N ILE A 88 7.49 -10.25 -8.09
CA ILE A 88 6.93 -11.59 -8.19
C ILE A 88 7.33 -12.32 -6.92
N LYS A 89 6.39 -13.04 -6.31
CA LYS A 89 6.63 -13.78 -5.07
C LYS A 89 7.86 -14.68 -5.19
N GLY A 90 8.82 -14.50 -4.29
CA GLY A 90 10.09 -15.21 -4.21
C GLY A 90 11.18 -14.75 -5.20
N GLN A 91 10.95 -13.70 -6.00
CA GLN A 91 11.89 -13.24 -7.03
C GLN A 91 12.51 -11.87 -6.74
N GLY A 92 12.10 -11.21 -5.66
CA GLY A 92 12.53 -9.87 -5.31
C GLY A 92 11.66 -8.78 -5.95
N SER A 93 11.95 -7.54 -5.56
CA SER A 93 11.26 -6.33 -6.00
C SER A 93 12.21 -5.43 -6.80
N PHE A 94 11.67 -4.73 -7.79
CA PHE A 94 12.44 -3.94 -8.76
C PHE A 94 11.73 -2.63 -9.10
N VAL A 95 12.51 -1.60 -9.45
CA VAL A 95 12.03 -0.38 -10.14
C VAL A 95 12.78 -0.26 -11.46
N ASN A 96 12.06 -0.20 -12.58
CA ASN A 96 12.64 -0.16 -13.94
C ASN A 96 13.72 -1.24 -14.16
N GLY A 97 13.47 -2.46 -13.66
CA GLY A 97 14.39 -3.60 -13.75
C GLY A 97 15.58 -3.58 -12.79
N LYS A 98 15.74 -2.54 -11.96
CA LYS A 98 16.79 -2.47 -10.93
C LYS A 98 16.24 -2.96 -9.59
N LYS A 99 16.94 -3.90 -8.97
CA LYS A 99 16.55 -4.47 -7.68
C LYS A 99 16.55 -3.42 -6.58
N ILE A 100 15.54 -3.44 -5.72
CA ILE A 100 15.37 -2.51 -4.60
C ILE A 100 15.27 -3.23 -3.26
N HIS A 101 15.55 -2.49 -2.19
CA HIS A 101 15.52 -2.97 -0.82
C HIS A 101 15.02 -1.89 0.14
N VAL A 102 14.30 -2.31 1.18
CA VAL A 102 13.92 -1.40 2.27
C VAL A 102 15.16 -0.87 3.00
N ASN A 103 14.99 0.27 3.66
CA ASN A 103 16.06 0.88 4.44
C ASN A 103 16.44 0.02 5.65
N LYS A 104 17.72 0.04 6.06
CA LYS A 104 18.21 -0.69 7.25
C LYS A 104 18.15 0.14 8.55
N ASN A 105 17.60 1.36 8.49
CA ASN A 105 17.55 2.27 9.62
C ASN A 105 16.71 1.66 10.77
N THR A 106 17.28 1.58 11.96
CA THR A 106 16.60 1.11 13.17
C THR A 106 16.33 2.23 14.18
N ASP A 107 16.73 3.45 13.85
CA ASP A 107 16.64 4.62 14.73
C ASP A 107 15.50 5.54 14.29
N LEU A 108 14.42 5.55 15.08
CA LEU A 108 13.22 6.35 14.81
C LEU A 108 13.54 7.83 14.67
N SER A 109 14.49 8.36 15.45
CA SER A 109 14.87 9.78 15.42
C SER A 109 15.48 10.23 14.09
N LYS A 110 16.02 9.28 13.32
CA LYS A 110 16.58 9.52 11.98
C LYS A 110 15.60 9.21 10.86
N ALA A 111 14.45 8.63 11.20
CA ALA A 111 13.51 8.09 10.24
C ALA A 111 12.78 9.15 9.44
N MET A 112 12.66 8.91 8.14
CA MET A 112 11.72 9.61 7.26
C MET A 112 10.49 8.76 7.08
N LEU A 113 9.37 9.15 7.69
CA LEU A 113 8.13 8.39 7.65
C LEU A 113 7.17 8.97 6.61
N CYS A 114 6.14 8.21 6.26
CA CYS A 114 4.97 8.71 5.54
C CYS A 114 3.66 8.23 6.17
N THR A 115 2.58 8.92 5.86
CA THR A 115 1.21 8.61 6.30
C THR A 115 0.21 9.15 5.29
N GLY A 116 -1.01 8.65 5.34
CA GLY A 116 -2.16 9.31 4.72
C GLY A 116 -3.24 9.68 5.74
N PHE A 117 -4.29 10.33 5.23
CA PHE A 117 -5.47 10.73 6.00
C PHE A 117 -6.67 10.60 5.07
N PHE A 118 -7.75 10.04 5.62
CA PHE A 118 -9.02 9.85 4.92
C PHE A 118 -10.10 10.74 5.56
N PRO A 119 -10.33 11.97 5.07
CA PRO A 119 -11.17 12.97 5.72
C PRO A 119 -12.64 12.57 5.88
N GLU A 120 -13.14 11.71 5.00
CA GLU A 120 -14.54 11.29 4.94
C GLU A 120 -14.92 10.40 6.13
N ASN A 121 -13.96 9.69 6.73
CA ASN A 121 -14.16 8.90 7.94
C ASN A 121 -13.59 9.63 9.17
N LYS A 122 -14.46 10.37 9.87
CA LYS A 122 -14.07 11.19 11.04
C LYS A 122 -13.40 10.41 12.15
N GLU A 123 -13.87 9.20 12.46
CA GLU A 123 -13.29 8.36 13.50
C GLU A 123 -11.88 7.88 13.12
N ALA A 124 -11.71 7.43 11.87
CA ALA A 124 -10.41 7.04 11.37
C ALA A 124 -9.44 8.22 11.29
N LEU A 125 -9.92 9.41 10.91
CA LEU A 125 -9.13 10.63 10.89
C LEU A 125 -8.67 11.01 12.30
N GLN A 126 -9.57 10.99 13.29
CA GLN A 126 -9.25 11.34 14.67
C GLN A 126 -8.16 10.42 15.24
N LEU A 127 -8.30 9.09 15.05
CA LEU A 127 -7.29 8.14 15.44
C LEU A 127 -5.96 8.43 14.74
N GLN A 128 -5.95 8.62 13.42
CA GLN A 128 -4.72 8.88 12.67
C GLN A 128 -4.02 10.17 13.11
N LEU A 129 -4.76 11.21 13.49
CA LEU A 129 -4.18 12.45 14.04
C LEU A 129 -3.56 12.23 15.42
N GLN A 130 -4.15 11.38 16.26
CA GLN A 130 -3.55 10.99 17.54
C GLN A 130 -2.25 10.20 17.33
N LEU A 131 -2.24 9.25 16.39
CA LEU A 131 -1.04 8.49 16.02
C LEU A 131 0.05 9.40 15.43
N PHE A 132 -0.32 10.33 14.56
CA PHE A 132 0.60 11.33 14.02
C PHE A 132 1.22 12.18 15.14
N SER A 133 0.40 12.70 16.05
CA SER A 133 0.85 13.52 17.16
C SER A 133 1.81 12.77 18.11
N SER A 134 1.67 11.44 18.22
CA SER A 134 2.51 10.65 19.12
C SER A 134 3.90 10.33 18.56
N ILE A 135 4.13 10.53 17.25
CA ILE A 135 5.38 10.15 16.58
C ILE A 135 6.09 11.30 15.85
N VAL A 136 5.38 12.40 15.53
CA VAL A 136 5.95 13.52 14.77
C VAL A 136 7.15 14.19 15.44
N GLY A 137 7.21 14.22 16.78
CA GLY A 137 8.35 14.76 17.53
C GLY A 137 9.52 13.79 17.69
N ASP A 138 9.33 12.52 17.36
CA ASP A 138 10.28 11.43 17.59
C ASP A 138 11.00 10.99 16.31
N CYS A 139 10.67 11.57 15.16
CA CYS A 139 11.25 11.23 13.86
C CYS A 139 11.80 12.46 13.13
N ARG A 140 12.58 12.22 12.07
CA ARG A 140 13.24 13.31 11.33
C ARG A 140 12.25 14.12 10.50
N ALA A 141 11.32 13.44 9.84
CA ALA A 141 10.32 14.06 9.00
C ALA A 141 9.19 13.08 8.67
N ILE A 142 8.02 13.64 8.34
CA ILE A 142 6.88 12.89 7.82
C ILE A 142 6.51 13.44 6.42
N ARG A 143 6.09 12.57 5.51
CA ARG A 143 5.48 12.92 4.21
C ARG A 143 4.05 12.43 4.13
N ARG A 144 3.25 13.12 3.32
CA ARG A 144 1.89 12.73 2.93
C ARG A 144 1.81 12.95 1.43
N SER A 145 2.13 11.92 0.65
CA SER A 145 2.20 12.06 -0.82
C SER A 145 0.82 12.11 -1.46
N GLY A 146 -0.17 11.43 -0.85
CA GLY A 146 -1.53 11.32 -1.36
C GLY A 146 -1.77 10.15 -2.31
N SER A 147 -0.85 9.18 -2.34
CA SER A 147 -1.00 7.90 -3.06
C SER A 147 -0.40 6.79 -2.19
N ALA A 148 -1.26 5.88 -1.73
CA ALA A 148 -0.87 4.81 -0.80
C ALA A 148 0.04 3.77 -1.48
N ALA A 149 -0.27 3.42 -2.73
CA ALA A 149 0.53 2.49 -3.53
C ALA A 149 1.92 3.08 -3.82
N PHE A 150 2.01 4.39 -4.11
CA PHE A 150 3.30 5.07 -4.24
C PHE A 150 4.07 5.08 -2.92
N ASP A 151 3.43 5.39 -1.79
CA ASP A 151 4.09 5.42 -0.49
C ASP A 151 4.72 4.05 -0.12
N LEU A 152 4.05 2.94 -0.44
CA LEU A 152 4.61 1.58 -0.32
C LEU A 152 5.82 1.36 -1.24
N CYS A 153 5.81 1.87 -2.46
CA CYS A 153 6.96 1.81 -3.36
C CYS A 153 8.17 2.58 -2.78
N GLN A 154 7.91 3.73 -2.14
CA GLN A 154 8.95 4.53 -1.49
C GLN A 154 9.55 3.82 -0.26
N ILE A 155 8.75 3.02 0.46
CA ILE A 155 9.26 2.11 1.50
C ILE A 155 10.14 1.03 0.87
N ALA A 156 9.65 0.33 -0.15
CA ALA A 156 10.34 -0.79 -0.80
C ALA A 156 11.70 -0.39 -1.42
N ARG A 157 11.83 0.87 -1.87
CA ARG A 157 13.10 1.40 -2.40
C ARG A 157 13.98 2.12 -1.38
N GLY A 158 13.58 2.13 -0.11
CA GLY A 158 14.35 2.69 0.99
C GLY A 158 14.42 4.23 1.00
N VAL A 159 13.43 4.92 0.41
CA VAL A 159 13.30 6.38 0.52
C VAL A 159 12.58 6.76 1.81
N PHE A 160 11.54 6.02 2.17
CA PHE A 160 10.89 6.14 3.47
C PHE A 160 11.27 4.94 4.34
N ASP A 161 11.33 5.17 5.66
CA ASP A 161 11.66 4.14 6.64
C ASP A 161 10.41 3.45 7.20
N GLY A 162 9.28 4.16 7.24
CA GLY A 162 8.03 3.64 7.76
C GLY A 162 6.79 4.35 7.20
N TYR A 163 5.69 3.60 7.09
CA TYR A 163 4.40 4.05 6.58
C TYR A 163 3.30 3.58 7.51
N TRP A 164 2.31 4.41 7.81
CA TRP A 164 1.08 3.97 8.45
C TRP A 164 -0.13 4.67 7.84
N GLU A 165 -1.24 3.94 7.72
CA GLU A 165 -2.49 4.51 7.27
C GLU A 165 -3.66 3.61 7.67
N LYS A 166 -4.84 4.22 7.80
CA LYS A 166 -6.10 3.53 8.07
C LYS A 166 -7.10 3.83 6.95
N ASN A 167 -8.00 2.87 6.74
CA ASN A 167 -9.15 2.93 5.83
C ASN A 167 -8.80 2.72 4.36
N LEU A 168 -7.70 2.01 4.09
CA LEU A 168 -7.34 1.57 2.75
C LEU A 168 -8.22 0.40 2.29
N SER A 169 -8.36 0.29 0.97
CA SER A 169 -9.01 -0.77 0.23
C SER A 169 -7.97 -1.72 -0.37
N PRO A 170 -8.34 -2.97 -0.73
CA PRO A 170 -7.35 -3.94 -1.20
C PRO A 170 -6.55 -3.50 -2.42
N TRP A 171 -7.14 -2.71 -3.33
CA TRP A 171 -6.47 -2.20 -4.52
C TRP A 171 -5.39 -1.16 -4.21
N ASP A 172 -5.52 -0.41 -3.11
CA ASP A 172 -4.52 0.56 -2.64
C ASP A 172 -3.23 -0.14 -2.17
N VAL A 173 -3.37 -1.38 -1.64
CA VAL A 173 -2.30 -2.03 -0.86
C VAL A 173 -1.74 -3.30 -1.50
N ALA A 174 -2.53 -4.08 -2.23
CA ALA A 174 -2.16 -5.44 -2.63
C ALA A 174 -0.83 -5.52 -3.39
N ALA A 175 -0.64 -4.66 -4.41
CA ALA A 175 0.59 -4.64 -5.18
C ALA A 175 1.77 -4.14 -4.34
N GLY A 176 1.57 -3.05 -3.59
CA GLY A 176 2.57 -2.44 -2.73
C GLY A 176 3.03 -3.37 -1.59
N GLN A 177 2.11 -4.17 -1.05
CA GLN A 177 2.42 -5.19 -0.03
C GLN A 177 3.48 -6.16 -0.55
N LEU A 178 3.25 -6.79 -1.70
CA LEU A 178 4.22 -7.74 -2.27
C LEU A 178 5.54 -7.04 -2.61
N ILE A 179 5.46 -5.82 -3.18
CA ILE A 179 6.64 -5.01 -3.53
C ILE A 179 7.53 -4.72 -2.30
N VAL A 180 6.94 -4.44 -1.13
CA VAL A 180 7.67 -4.23 0.12
C VAL A 180 8.20 -5.54 0.70
N GLU A 181 7.37 -6.59 0.76
CA GLU A 181 7.77 -7.90 1.29
C GLU A 181 8.97 -8.47 0.52
N GLU A 182 8.94 -8.40 -0.82
CA GLU A 182 10.04 -8.85 -1.69
C GLU A 182 11.27 -7.94 -1.64
N ALA A 183 11.13 -6.69 -1.17
CA ALA A 183 12.24 -5.80 -0.88
C ALA A 183 12.89 -6.06 0.50
N GLY A 184 12.33 -6.98 1.30
CA GLY A 184 12.79 -7.33 2.65
C GLY A 184 12.13 -6.53 3.78
N GLY A 185 11.04 -5.81 3.47
CA GLY A 185 10.20 -5.15 4.46
C GLY A 185 9.09 -6.05 5.00
N VAL A 186 8.30 -5.49 5.90
CA VAL A 186 7.12 -6.16 6.46
C VAL A 186 5.93 -5.20 6.46
N LEU A 187 4.73 -5.78 6.45
CA LEU A 187 3.48 -5.07 6.72
C LEU A 187 2.77 -5.76 7.89
N LYS A 188 2.31 -4.95 8.85
CA LYS A 188 1.51 -5.40 9.98
C LYS A 188 0.26 -4.55 10.11
N ASP A 189 -0.78 -5.11 10.74
CA ASP A 189 -1.90 -4.29 11.22
C ASP A 189 -1.49 -3.52 12.50
N TYR A 190 -2.40 -2.68 13.00
CA TYR A 190 -2.19 -1.89 14.22
C TYR A 190 -2.03 -2.74 15.50
N GLN A 191 -2.46 -4.00 15.48
CA GLN A 191 -2.26 -4.95 16.57
C GLN A 191 -0.93 -5.71 16.46
N GLY A 192 -0.20 -5.53 15.36
CA GLY A 192 1.07 -6.19 15.07
C GLY A 192 0.91 -7.57 14.43
N ASN A 193 -0.29 -7.95 13.98
CA ASN A 193 -0.49 -9.17 13.21
C ASN A 193 -0.02 -8.96 11.77
N LYS A 194 0.26 -10.05 11.05
CA LYS A 194 0.58 -9.97 9.63
C LYS A 194 -0.57 -9.29 8.87
N HIS A 195 -0.23 -8.29 8.05
CA HIS A 195 -1.20 -7.59 7.23
C HIS A 195 -1.76 -8.49 6.11
N SER A 196 -3.03 -8.28 5.80
CA SER A 196 -3.69 -8.76 4.58
C SER A 196 -4.16 -7.55 3.78
N PRO A 197 -4.21 -7.57 2.44
CA PRO A 197 -4.78 -6.44 1.67
C PRO A 197 -6.20 -6.06 2.09
N TYR A 198 -6.92 -6.95 2.77
CA TYR A 198 -8.26 -6.72 3.32
C TYR A 198 -8.26 -6.12 4.73
N SER A 199 -7.10 -5.95 5.35
CA SER A 199 -6.93 -5.25 6.62
C SER A 199 -7.23 -3.77 6.43
N ARG A 200 -7.93 -3.16 7.40
CA ARG A 200 -8.33 -1.74 7.35
C ARG A 200 -7.27 -0.78 7.86
N ALA A 201 -6.11 -1.28 8.27
CA ALA A 201 -5.02 -0.48 8.80
C ALA A 201 -3.70 -1.20 8.56
N LEU A 202 -2.66 -0.43 8.28
CA LEU A 202 -1.34 -0.96 8.04
C LEU A 202 -0.26 -0.13 8.73
N VAL A 203 0.83 -0.80 9.09
CA VAL A 203 2.14 -0.24 9.38
C VAL A 203 3.16 -1.00 8.56
N SER A 204 4.00 -0.29 7.82
CA SER A 204 5.00 -0.87 6.93
C SER A 204 6.38 -0.24 7.14
N GLY A 205 7.43 -0.99 6.83
CA GLY A 205 8.82 -0.61 6.99
C GLY A 205 9.71 -1.83 7.11
N ASN A 206 10.95 -1.67 7.56
CA ASN A 206 11.71 -2.80 8.08
C ASN A 206 11.14 -3.23 9.46
N GLU A 207 11.45 -4.46 9.88
CA GLU A 207 10.91 -5.05 11.11
C GLU A 207 11.15 -4.18 12.37
N SER A 208 12.36 -3.61 12.50
CA SER A 208 12.69 -2.74 13.65
C SER A 208 11.88 -1.45 13.66
N MET A 209 11.72 -0.81 12.49
CA MET A 209 10.95 0.43 12.36
C MET A 209 9.47 0.20 12.63
N VAL A 210 8.89 -0.85 12.06
CA VAL A 210 7.49 -1.23 12.33
C VAL A 210 7.25 -1.48 13.82
N ASN A 211 8.17 -2.18 14.49
CA ASN A 211 8.05 -2.42 15.93
C ASN A 211 8.17 -1.12 16.75
N ALA A 212 9.04 -0.19 16.35
CA ALA A 212 9.16 1.12 16.99
C ALA A 212 7.89 1.98 16.84
N MET A 213 7.30 2.00 15.63
CA MET A 213 6.05 2.70 15.36
C MET A 213 4.88 2.09 16.16
N LEU A 214 4.73 0.76 16.14
CA LEU A 214 3.68 0.08 16.91
C LEU A 214 3.81 0.32 18.42
N ALA A 215 5.02 0.45 18.95
CA ALA A 215 5.22 0.79 20.36
C ALA A 215 4.66 2.19 20.72
N ARG A 216 4.68 3.15 19.78
CA ARG A 216 4.05 4.46 19.94
C ARG A 216 2.53 4.44 19.76
N PHE A 217 2.04 3.53 18.92
CA PHE A 217 0.62 3.49 18.57
C PHE A 217 -0.23 2.70 19.59
N LYS A 218 0.31 1.62 20.16
CA LYS A 218 -0.42 0.73 21.09
C LYS A 218 -1.15 1.43 22.24
N PRO A 219 -0.58 2.44 22.93
CA PRO A 219 -1.29 3.14 24.01
C PRO A 219 -2.54 3.87 23.55
N ILE A 220 -2.58 4.30 22.28
CA ILE A 220 -3.67 5.07 21.67
C ILE A 220 -4.71 4.12 21.06
N ILE A 221 -4.27 3.00 20.48
CA ILE A 221 -5.18 2.01 19.89
C ILE A 221 -5.99 1.28 20.96
N ASN A 222 -5.43 1.10 22.16
CA ASN A 222 -6.04 0.36 23.26
C ASN A 222 -6.79 1.25 24.27
N SER A 223 -6.82 2.58 24.07
CA SER A 223 -7.56 3.53 24.91
C SER A 223 -8.99 3.71 24.42
#